data_AF-A0A386ZAA0-F1
#
_entry.id   AF-A0A386ZAA0-F1
#
_cell.length_a   1.000
_cell.length_b   1.000
_cell.length_c   1.000
_cell.angle_alpha   90.00
_cell.angle_beta   90.00
_cell.angle_gamma   90.00
#
_symmetry.space_group_name_H-M   'P 1'
#
loop_
_entity.id
_entity.type
_entity.pdbx_description
1 polymer ?
#
loop_
_entity_poly.entity_id
_entity_poly.type
_entity_poly.pdbx_seq_one_letter_code
_entity_poly.pdbx_strand_id
1 'polypeptide(L)' 'MHAIAGWWDGVELWVAGLPFVPQFAVVLAAMVPVCLAIAFGLDRALRVVLRVLGRDRVAAREATVAAAAPARPVRKEAA' A
#
# COMPACT_ATOMS: atom_id res chain seq x y z
N MET A 1 -7.11 24.02 -19.91
CA MET A 1 -8.32 23.53 -19.22
C MET A 1 -9.26 22.78 -20.17
N HIS A 2 -9.67 23.35 -21.32
CA HIS A 2 -10.61 22.69 -22.25
C HIS A 2 -10.08 21.48 -23.02
N ALA A 3 -8.78 21.43 -23.33
CA ALA A 3 -8.20 20.31 -24.08
C ALA A 3 -8.31 18.97 -23.34
N ILE A 4 -8.13 18.98 -22.00
CA ILE A 4 -8.25 17.79 -21.16
C ILE A 4 -9.72 17.36 -21.05
N ALA A 5 -10.62 18.33 -20.86
CA ALA A 5 -12.06 18.07 -20.81
C ALA A 5 -12.60 17.49 -22.12
N GLY A 6 -12.16 18.01 -23.27
CA GLY A 6 -12.57 17.48 -24.58
C GLY A 6 -12.02 16.08 -24.87
N TRP A 7 -10.80 15.77 -24.41
CA TRP A 7 -10.27 14.41 -24.51
C TRP A 7 -11.06 13.43 -23.65
N TRP A 8 -11.39 13.83 -22.41
CA TRP A 8 -12.18 13.00 -21.50
C TRP A 8 -13.61 12.76 -22.01
N ASP A 9 -14.26 13.78 -22.57
CA ASP A 9 -15.58 13.67 -23.21
C ASP A 9 -15.58 12.64 -24.35
N GLY A 10 -14.54 12.64 -25.18
CA GLY A 10 -14.36 11.62 -26.23
C GLY A 10 -14.15 10.20 -25.69
N VAL A 11 -13.46 10.07 -24.55
CA VAL A 11 -13.30 8.78 -23.86
C VAL A 11 -14.63 8.32 -23.26
N GLU A 12 -15.40 9.20 -22.63
CA GLU A 12 -16.73 8.89 -22.09
C GLU A 12 -17.67 8.41 -23.20
N LEU A 13 -17.69 9.10 -24.34
CA LEU A 13 -18.53 8.73 -25.49
C LEU A 13 -18.12 7.37 -26.06
N TRP A 14 -16.82 7.09 -26.14
CA TRP A 14 -16.32 5.80 -26.59
C TRP A 14 -16.74 4.70 -25.63
N VAL A 15 -16.43 4.81 -24.33
CA VAL A 15 -16.78 3.81 -23.32
C VAL A 15 -18.30 3.57 -23.24
N ALA A 16 -19.10 4.64 -23.31
CA ALA A 16 -20.56 4.54 -23.28
C ALA A 16 -21.15 3.92 -24.55
N GLY A 17 -20.43 3.99 -25.67
CA GLY A 17 -20.80 3.35 -26.94
C GLY A 17 -20.52 1.85 -27.00
N LEU A 18 -19.81 1.28 -26.02
CA LEU A 18 -19.52 -0.16 -25.97
C LEU A 18 -20.71 -0.97 -25.39
N PRO A 19 -20.88 -2.24 -25.81
CA PRO A 19 -21.80 -3.16 -25.12
C PRO A 19 -21.27 -3.52 -23.71
N PHE A 20 -22.15 -4.05 -22.85
CA PHE A 20 -21.89 -4.24 -21.42
C PHE A 20 -20.58 -4.97 -21.08
N VAL A 21 -20.28 -6.09 -21.76
CA VAL A 21 -19.12 -6.95 -21.43
C VAL A 21 -17.79 -6.19 -21.61
N PRO A 22 -17.46 -5.63 -22.78
CA PRO A 22 -16.21 -4.91 -22.94
C PRO A 22 -16.20 -3.56 -22.22
N GLN A 23 -17.36 -2.90 -22.00
CA GLN A 23 -17.45 -1.71 -21.15
C GLN A 23 -17.02 -2.02 -19.71
N PHE A 24 -17.54 -3.10 -19.13
CA PHE A 24 -17.17 -3.55 -17.80
C PHE A 24 -15.69 -3.95 -17.70
N ALA A 25 -15.15 -4.58 -18.75
CA ALA A 25 -13.73 -4.93 -18.82
C ALA A 25 -12.82 -3.68 -18.79
N VAL A 26 -13.18 -2.61 -19.51
CA VAL A 26 -12.45 -1.33 -19.48
C VAL A 26 -12.50 -0.70 -18.08
N VAL A 27 -13.68 -0.70 -17.45
CA VAL A 27 -13.85 -0.18 -16.08
C VAL A 27 -12.99 -0.97 -15.10
N LEU A 28 -13.00 -2.31 -15.15
CA LEU A 28 -12.15 -3.14 -14.31
C LEU A 28 -10.66 -2.88 -14.57
N ALA A 29 -10.26 -2.79 -15.83
CA ALA A 29 -8.88 -2.51 -16.21
C ALA A 29 -8.38 -1.16 -15.70
N ALA A 30 -9.26 -0.16 -15.57
CA ALA A 30 -8.94 1.14 -14.97
C ALA A 30 -9.03 1.12 -13.43
N MET A 31 -10.06 0.48 -12.86
CA MET A 31 -10.32 0.52 -11.43
C MET A 31 -9.35 -0.34 -10.62
N VAL A 32 -8.95 -1.51 -11.12
CA VAL A 32 -7.97 -2.39 -10.45
C VAL A 32 -6.64 -1.67 -10.17
N PRO A 33 -5.96 -1.04 -11.16
CA PRO A 33 -4.73 -0.33 -10.89
C PRO A 33 -4.94 0.91 -10.00
N VAL A 34 -6.09 1.58 -10.09
CA VAL A 34 -6.42 2.68 -9.16
C VAL A 34 -6.50 2.18 -7.72
N CYS A 35 -7.20 1.07 -7.48
CA CYS A 35 -7.28 0.43 -6.17
C CYS A 35 -5.89 0.02 -5.67
N LEU A 36 -5.06 -0.59 -6.53
CA LEU A 36 -3.69 -0.96 -6.18
C LEU A 36 -2.83 0.26 -5.84
N ALA A 37 -2.95 1.35 -6.61
CA ALA A 37 -2.23 2.59 -6.35
C ALA A 37 -2.64 3.22 -5.01
N ILE A 38 -3.94 3.22 -4.71
CA ILE A 38 -4.47 3.72 -3.43
C ILE A 38 -3.99 2.84 -2.28
N ALA A 39 -4.09 1.51 -2.39
CA ALA A 39 -3.63 0.58 -1.37
C ALA A 39 -2.12 0.76 -1.09
N PHE A 40 -1.32 0.81 -2.15
CA PHE A 40 0.13 1.03 -2.03
C PHE A 40 0.45 2.41 -1.42
N GLY A 41 -0.32 3.43 -1.82
CA GLY A 41 -0.21 4.78 -1.28
C GLY A 41 -0.51 4.84 0.21
N LEU A 42 -1.61 4.22 0.64
CA LEU A 42 -1.99 4.11 2.05
C LEU A 42 -0.95 3.34 2.87
N ASP A 43 -0.46 2.20 2.38
CA ASP A 43 0.59 1.44 3.06
C ASP A 43 1.88 2.25 3.21
N ARG A 44 2.24 3.03 2.19
CA ARG A 44 3.43 3.87 2.23
C ARG A 44 3.23 5.07 3.15
N ALA A 45 2.07 5.70 3.12
CA ALA A 45 1.70 6.79 4.02
C ALA A 45 1.72 6.32 5.48
N LEU A 46 1.11 5.17 5.78
CA LEU A 46 1.08 4.60 7.12
C LEU A 46 2.49 4.33 7.65
N ARG A 47 3.35 3.74 6.80
CA ARG A 47 4.78 3.54 7.15
C ARG A 47 5.46 4.87 7.47
N VAL A 48 5.32 5.88 6.62
CA VAL A 48 5.93 7.21 6.86
C VAL A 48 5.43 7.83 8.16
N VAL A 49 4.12 7.80 8.41
CA VAL A 49 3.51 8.35 9.63
C VAL A 49 4.04 7.64 10.87
N LEU A 50 4.10 6.30 10.87
CA LEU A 50 4.63 5.53 12.01
C LEU A 50 6.11 5.81 12.29
N ARG A 51 6.92 6.00 11.23
CA ARG A 51 8.32 6.42 11.38
C ARG A 51 8.43 7.81 11.99
N VAL A 52 7.66 8.76 11.46
CA VAL A 52 7.65 10.17 11.91
C VAL A 52 7.16 10.29 13.35
N LEU A 53 6.18 9.49 13.77
CA LEU A 53 5.68 9.45 15.15
C LEU A 53 6.71 8.89 16.15
N GLY A 54 7.92 8.54 15.70
CA GLY A 54 9.03 8.14 16.57
C GLY A 54 8.96 6.67 16.99
N ARG A 55 8.07 5.87 16.40
CA ARG A 55 7.98 4.43 16.67
C ARG A 55 9.23 3.68 16.22
N ASP A 56 9.95 4.23 15.24
CA ASP A 56 11.29 3.75 14.84
C ASP A 56 12.31 3.84 15.98
N ARG A 57 12.26 4.86 16.85
CA ARG A 57 13.17 4.98 17.99
C ARG A 57 12.87 3.93 19.06
N VAL A 58 11.59 3.63 19.27
CA VAL A 58 11.15 2.58 20.21
C VAL A 58 11.53 1.20 19.68
N ALA A 59 11.26 0.90 18.40
CA ALA A 59 11.63 -0.36 17.76
C ALA A 59 13.15 -0.57 17.70
N ALA A 60 13.93 0.47 17.38
CA ALA A 60 15.39 0.41 17.42
C ALA A 60 15.90 0.15 18.83
N ARG A 61 15.29 0.79 19.85
CA ARG A 61 15.64 0.58 21.25
C ARG A 61 15.31 -0.85 21.70
N GLU A 62 14.14 -1.37 21.36
CA GLU A 62 13.77 -2.77 21.63
C GLU A 62 14.72 -3.76 20.95
N ALA A 63 15.09 -3.52 19.68
CA ALA A 63 16.06 -4.35 18.97
C ALA A 63 17.44 -4.33 19.62
N THR A 64 17.92 -3.15 20.06
CA THR A 64 19.21 -3.05 20.78
C THR A 64 19.18 -3.73 22.15
N VAL A 65 18.06 -3.63 22.88
CA VAL A 65 17.88 -4.29 24.18
C VAL A 65 17.79 -5.82 24.02
N ALA A 66 17.09 -6.29 22.98
CA ALA A 66 17.00 -7.71 22.66
C ALA A 66 18.36 -8.30 22.21
N ALA A 67 19.15 -7.54 21.45
CA ALA A 67 20.50 -7.95 21.06
C ALA A 67 21.50 -7.92 22.22
N ALA A 68 21.31 -7.02 23.19
CA ALA A 68 22.11 -6.95 24.41
C ALA A 68 21.68 -7.97 25.48
N ALA A 69 20.53 -8.64 25.30
CA ALA A 69 20.08 -9.67 26.23
C ALA A 69 21.02 -10.90 26.11
N PRO A 70 21.75 -11.27 27.18
CA PRO A 70 22.64 -12.42 27.11
C PRO A 70 21.82 -13.68 26.82
N ALA A 71 22.32 -14.54 25.94
CA ALA A 71 21.76 -15.86 25.70
C ALA A 71 21.69 -16.60 27.03
N ARG A 72 20.49 -16.68 27.62
CA ARG A 72 20.25 -17.37 28.89
C ARG A 72 20.70 -18.81 28.69
N PRO A 73 21.73 -19.30 29.41
CA PRO A 73 22.15 -20.68 29.26
C PRO A 73 20.94 -21.53 29.64
N VAL A 74 20.49 -22.36 28.70
CA VAL A 74 19.48 -23.38 28.96
C VAL A 74 20.10 -24.32 29.98
N ARG A 75 19.80 -24.06 31.26
CA ARG A 75 20.17 -24.91 32.39
C ARG A 75 19.43 -26.24 32.21
N LYS A 76 20.05 -27.17 31.49
CA LYS A 76 19.70 -28.58 31.50
C LYS A 76 20.04 -29.14 32.87
N GLU A 77 19.16 -28.92 33.84
CA GLU A 77 19.12 -29.75 35.04
C GLU A 77 17.97 -30.73 34.92
N ALA A 78 18.34 -31.98 34.62
CA ALA A 78 17.71 -33.21 35.10
C ALA A 78 18.12 -34.38 34.19
N ALA A 79 19.10 -35.16 34.63
CA ALA A 79 19.22 -36.61 34.40
C ALA A 79 20.36 -37.14 35.27
#